data_AF-A0A1S1HM61-F1
#
_entry.id   AF-A0A1S1HM61-F1
#
_cell.length_a   1.000
_cell.length_b   1.000
_cell.length_c   1.000
_cell.angle_alpha   90.00
_cell.angle_beta   90.00
_cell.angle_gamma   90.00
#
_symmetry.space_group_name_H-M   'P 1'
#
loop_
_entity.id
_entity.type
_entity.pdbx_description
1 polymer ?
#
loop_
_entity_poly.entity_id
_entity_poly.type
_entity_poly.pdbx_seq_one_letter_code
_entity_poly.pdbx_strand_id
1 'polypeptide(L)'
;MKRILLVAALLALAGCEGEQNKFDGTYSCKVSNSLNNKSIDSKSDYVFPVDVTEAKLTFKAPTMTIHGMKNGDYVSHEMKEIKNDNKVSFIYQNDGILETFTPDGGAAIAIDGTGNVKATTQALFDCVKN
;
A
#
# COMPACT_ATOMS: atom_id res chain seq x y z
N MET A 1 -59.74 -15.36 3.63
CA MET A 1 -58.98 -14.13 4.00
C MET A 1 -58.34 -14.32 5.37
N LYS A 2 -57.01 -14.47 5.46
CA LYS A 2 -56.17 -14.05 6.62
C LYS A 2 -54.68 -14.22 6.28
N ARG A 3 -54.14 -13.11 5.79
CA ARG A 3 -52.79 -12.51 5.94
C ARG A 3 -51.58 -13.42 6.18
N ILE A 4 -50.71 -13.37 5.17
CA ILE A 4 -49.27 -13.61 5.10
C ILE A 4 -48.52 -13.06 6.33
N LEU A 5 -47.57 -13.84 6.86
CA LEU A 5 -46.32 -13.31 7.41
C LEU A 5 -45.17 -14.23 6.96
N LEU A 6 -44.55 -13.84 5.83
CA LEU A 6 -43.20 -14.24 5.47
C LEU A 6 -42.26 -13.71 6.56
N VAL A 7 -41.72 -14.61 7.38
CA VAL A 7 -40.55 -14.29 8.20
C VAL A 7 -39.36 -14.33 7.25
N ALA A 8 -39.11 -13.19 6.61
CA ALA A 8 -37.84 -12.93 5.94
C ALA A 8 -36.76 -13.01 7.03
N ALA A 9 -36.01 -14.11 7.03
CA ALA A 9 -34.78 -14.21 7.81
C ALA A 9 -33.90 -13.04 7.36
N LEU A 10 -33.75 -12.07 8.26
CA LEU A 10 -32.77 -11.01 8.17
C LEU A 10 -31.42 -11.67 7.92
N LEU A 11 -30.93 -11.54 6.69
CA LEU A 11 -29.52 -11.64 6.37
C LEU A 11 -28.83 -10.63 7.29
N ALA A 12 -28.28 -11.13 8.39
CA ALA A 12 -27.23 -10.42 9.09
C ALA A 12 -26.05 -10.34 8.13
N LEU A 13 -26.08 -9.35 7.24
CA LEU A 13 -24.86 -8.72 6.72
C LEU A 13 -24.21 -8.02 7.91
N ALA A 14 -23.70 -8.80 8.86
CA ALA A 14 -22.52 -8.38 9.60
C ALA A 14 -21.45 -8.29 8.51
N GLY A 15 -21.33 -7.11 7.91
CA GLY A 15 -20.16 -6.78 7.14
C GLY A 15 -18.99 -7.09 8.07
N CYS A 16 -18.15 -8.04 7.69
CA CYS A 16 -16.79 -8.04 8.16
C CYS A 16 -16.21 -6.70 7.68
N GLU A 17 -16.39 -5.64 8.47
CA GLU A 17 -15.64 -4.43 8.29
C GLU A 17 -14.17 -4.86 8.40
N GLY A 18 -13.44 -4.75 7.29
CA GLY A 18 -12.01 -5.01 7.29
C GLY A 18 -11.35 -4.16 8.38
N GLU A 19 -10.25 -4.64 8.93
CA GLU A 19 -9.49 -3.87 9.93
C GLU A 19 -8.79 -2.64 9.29
N GLN A 20 -9.04 -2.35 8.01
CA GLN A 20 -8.48 -1.25 7.23
C GLN A 20 -8.33 0.06 8.04
N ASN A 21 -9.40 0.52 8.71
CA ASN A 21 -9.39 1.78 9.46
C ASN A 21 -8.50 1.74 10.72
N LYS A 22 -8.18 0.56 11.26
CA LYS A 22 -7.25 0.40 12.40
C LYS A 22 -5.83 0.81 12.04
N PHE A 23 -5.49 0.66 10.76
CA PHE A 23 -4.16 0.95 10.22
C PHE A 23 -4.07 2.34 9.60
N ASP A 24 -5.15 3.12 9.62
CA ASP A 24 -5.10 4.53 9.23
C ASP A 24 -4.07 5.28 10.09
N GLY A 25 -3.19 6.03 9.45
CA GLY A 25 -2.20 6.85 10.13
C GLY A 25 -1.04 7.29 9.27
N THR A 26 -0.11 7.98 9.93
CA THR A 26 1.17 8.36 9.35
C THR A 26 2.26 7.48 9.94
N TYR A 27 3.19 7.07 9.10
CA TYR A 27 4.32 6.23 9.43
C TYR A 27 5.61 6.94 9.02
N SER A 28 6.64 6.79 9.85
CA SER A 28 8.02 7.12 9.48
C SER A 28 8.72 5.82 9.10
N CYS A 29 9.22 5.72 7.88
CA CYS A 29 9.82 4.49 7.35
C CYS A 29 11.23 4.77 6.84
N LYS A 30 12.12 3.79 6.96
CA LYS A 30 13.45 3.86 6.33
C LYS A 30 13.35 3.55 4.85
N VAL A 31 14.10 4.28 4.04
CA VAL A 31 14.18 4.10 2.58
C VAL A 31 15.33 3.15 2.24
N SER A 32 15.07 2.19 1.35
CA SER A 32 16.13 1.33 0.83
C SER A 32 16.99 2.08 -0.19
N ASN A 33 18.11 2.65 0.25
CA ASN A 33 19.05 3.35 -0.63
C ASN A 33 19.55 2.49 -1.80
N SER A 34 19.74 1.17 -1.58
CA SER A 34 20.16 0.28 -2.67
C SER A 34 19.11 0.17 -3.77
N LEU A 35 17.84 0.06 -3.41
CA LEU A 35 16.76 -0.04 -4.38
C LEU A 35 16.43 1.33 -5.00
N ASN A 36 16.53 2.40 -4.22
CA ASN A 36 16.38 3.75 -4.74
C ASN A 36 17.46 4.06 -5.78
N ASN A 37 18.73 3.74 -5.50
CA ASN A 37 19.83 3.93 -6.46
C ASN A 37 19.63 3.13 -7.74
N LYS A 38 19.17 1.86 -7.64
CA LYS A 38 18.83 1.06 -8.83
C LYS A 38 17.70 1.69 -9.64
N SER A 39 16.70 2.26 -8.98
CA SER A 39 15.58 2.95 -9.63
C SER A 39 16.02 4.28 -10.26
N ILE A 40 17.01 4.97 -9.68
CA ILE A 40 17.65 6.14 -10.29
C ILE A 40 18.42 5.73 -11.55
N ASP A 41 19.21 4.65 -11.49
CA ASP A 41 19.98 4.13 -12.63
C ASP A 41 19.08 3.68 -13.78
N SER A 42 17.89 3.15 -13.46
CA SER A 42 16.86 2.78 -14.45
C SER A 42 16.03 3.98 -14.95
N LYS A 43 16.30 5.19 -14.45
CA LYS A 43 15.58 6.44 -14.78
C LYS A 43 14.08 6.37 -14.46
N SER A 44 13.74 5.71 -13.36
CA SER A 44 12.36 5.69 -12.86
C SER A 44 11.89 7.09 -12.45
N ASP A 45 10.61 7.36 -12.66
CA ASP A 45 9.93 8.57 -12.16
C ASP A 45 9.63 8.49 -10.65
N TYR A 46 9.65 7.28 -10.07
CA TYR A 46 9.33 7.03 -8.67
C TYR A 46 10.60 6.77 -7.88
N VAL A 47 11.34 7.85 -7.62
CA VAL A 47 12.60 7.82 -6.87
C VAL A 47 12.61 8.89 -5.80
N PHE A 48 13.24 8.59 -4.66
CA PHE A 48 13.60 9.62 -3.70
C PHE A 48 14.82 10.40 -4.18
N PRO A 49 14.95 11.68 -3.79
CA PRO A 49 16.22 12.40 -3.88
C PRO A 49 17.38 11.59 -3.28
N VAL A 50 18.58 11.82 -3.78
CA VAL A 50 19.80 11.19 -3.26
C VAL A 50 19.95 11.54 -1.77
N ASP A 51 20.48 10.59 -0.99
CA ASP A 51 20.72 10.69 0.47
C ASP A 51 19.48 10.67 1.39
N VAL A 52 18.26 10.56 0.84
CA VAL A 52 17.05 10.33 1.65
C VAL A 52 17.11 8.94 2.27
N THR A 53 17.19 8.90 3.59
CA THR A 53 17.26 7.65 4.38
C THR A 53 15.95 7.31 5.07
N GLU A 54 15.06 8.28 5.22
CA GLU A 54 13.74 8.13 5.84
C GLU A 54 12.69 8.89 5.02
N ALA A 55 11.47 8.35 4.97
CA ALA A 55 10.34 8.95 4.31
C ALA A 55 9.07 8.79 5.15
N LYS A 56 8.18 9.76 5.01
CA LYS A 56 6.84 9.69 5.58
C LYS A 56 5.94 8.89 4.65
N LEU A 57 5.14 8.00 5.23
CA LEU A 57 4.09 7.25 4.55
C LEU A 57 2.76 7.54 5.25
N THR A 58 1.72 7.90 4.50
CA THR A 58 0.36 7.97 5.02
C THR A 58 -0.44 6.79 4.49
N PHE A 59 -1.09 6.04 5.37
CA PHE A 59 -2.04 5.01 4.99
C PHE A 59 -3.43 5.45 5.45
N LYS A 60 -4.39 5.49 4.53
CA LYS A 60 -5.77 5.88 4.83
C LYS A 60 -6.71 5.30 3.79
N ALA A 61 -7.81 4.67 4.25
CA ALA A 61 -8.86 4.15 3.38
C ALA A 61 -8.32 3.38 2.17
N PRO A 62 -8.02 2.10 2.37
CA PRO A 62 -6.72 1.42 2.17
C PRO A 62 -5.84 1.92 1.00
N THR A 63 -5.51 3.20 0.98
CA THR A 63 -4.57 3.81 0.04
C THR A 63 -3.30 4.24 0.79
N MET A 64 -2.15 3.98 0.18
CA MET A 64 -0.85 4.41 0.66
C MET A 64 -0.42 5.65 -0.13
N THR A 65 0.07 6.66 0.58
CA THR A 65 0.76 7.81 0.02
C THR A 65 2.17 7.84 0.56
N ILE A 66 3.17 7.82 -0.31
CA ILE A 66 4.58 7.93 0.05
C ILE A 66 5.05 9.33 -0.30
N HIS A 67 5.50 10.06 0.71
CA HIS A 67 5.81 11.47 0.58
C HIS A 67 7.26 11.72 0.19
N GLY A 68 7.50 12.80 -0.55
CA GLY A 68 8.85 13.32 -0.77
C GLY A 68 9.67 12.59 -1.83
N MET A 69 9.02 11.92 -2.79
CA MET A 69 9.72 11.49 -4.01
C MET A 69 10.07 12.72 -4.87
N LYS A 70 11.03 12.53 -5.78
CA LYS A 70 11.59 13.59 -6.62
C LYS A 70 10.54 14.37 -7.41
N ASN A 71 9.51 13.68 -7.90
CA ASN A 71 8.46 14.25 -8.73
C ASN A 71 7.15 14.50 -7.95
N GLY A 72 7.22 14.57 -6.62
CA GLY A 72 6.05 14.72 -5.74
C GLY A 72 5.76 13.46 -4.95
N ASP A 73 4.56 13.37 -4.40
CA ASP A 73 4.14 12.20 -3.64
C ASP A 73 3.68 11.08 -4.57
N TYR A 74 3.99 9.84 -4.20
CA TYR A 74 3.39 8.68 -4.85
C TYR A 74 2.10 8.28 -4.12
N VAL A 75 1.03 8.10 -4.86
CA VAL A 75 -0.26 7.62 -4.35
C VAL A 75 -0.56 6.27 -4.98
N SER A 76 -0.75 5.25 -4.15
CA SER A 76 -1.07 3.90 -4.58
C SER A 76 -2.50 3.80 -5.10
N HIS A 77 -2.81 2.67 -5.72
CA HIS A 77 -4.19 2.26 -5.92
C HIS A 77 -4.85 1.87 -4.58
N GLU A 78 -6.16 1.68 -4.61
CA GLU A 78 -6.88 1.09 -3.47
C GLU A 78 -6.45 -0.37 -3.29
N MET A 79 -5.89 -0.68 -2.12
CA MET A 79 -5.34 -1.99 -1.82
C MET A 79 -6.36 -2.90 -1.15
N LYS A 80 -6.23 -4.20 -1.39
CA LYS A 80 -7.01 -5.23 -0.70
C LYS A 80 -6.30 -5.67 0.57
N GLU A 81 -7.05 -5.80 1.64
CA GLU A 81 -6.60 -6.41 2.89
C GLU A 81 -6.40 -7.93 2.68
N ILE A 82 -5.24 -8.44 3.10
CA ILE A 82 -4.93 -9.86 3.19
C ILE A 82 -4.51 -10.16 4.62
N LYS A 83 -5.10 -11.20 5.20
CA LYS A 83 -4.71 -11.73 6.51
C LYS A 83 -3.90 -13.01 6.30
N ASN A 84 -2.64 -12.98 6.72
CA ASN A 84 -1.78 -14.16 6.76
C ASN A 84 -1.35 -14.39 8.21
N ASP A 85 -1.73 -15.54 8.76
CA ASP A 85 -1.61 -15.85 10.18
C ASP A 85 -2.22 -14.74 11.07
N ASN A 86 -1.36 -13.99 11.77
CA ASN A 86 -1.71 -12.87 12.65
C ASN A 86 -1.23 -11.52 12.11
N LYS A 87 -0.79 -11.47 10.85
CA LYS A 87 -0.35 -10.24 10.19
C LYS A 87 -1.36 -9.83 9.14
N VAL A 88 -1.69 -8.54 9.18
CA VAL A 88 -2.48 -7.89 8.15
C VAL A 88 -1.52 -7.22 7.18
N SER A 89 -1.74 -7.43 5.90
CA SER A 89 -1.04 -6.75 4.81
C SER A 89 -2.05 -6.20 3.82
N PHE A 90 -1.64 -5.21 3.05
CA PHE A 90 -2.42 -4.57 2.02
C PHE A 90 -1.69 -4.74 0.70
N ILE A 91 -2.39 -5.20 -0.32
CA ILE A 91 -1.82 -5.43 -1.63
C ILE A 91 -2.72 -4.90 -2.73
N TYR A 92 -2.10 -4.27 -3.72
CA TYR A 92 -2.67 -4.10 -5.04
C TYR A 92 -1.76 -4.81 -6.04
N GLN A 93 -2.35 -5.63 -6.92
CA GLN A 93 -1.61 -6.29 -7.98
C GLN A 93 -2.48 -6.34 -9.23
N ASN A 94 -2.06 -5.61 -10.27
CA ASN A 94 -2.71 -5.62 -11.57
C ASN A 94 -1.78 -5.04 -12.64
N ASP A 95 -1.87 -5.51 -13.89
CA ASP A 95 -1.20 -4.93 -15.07
C ASP A 95 0.30 -4.59 -14.88
N GLY A 96 1.05 -5.47 -14.21
CA GLY A 96 2.48 -5.28 -13.96
C GLY A 96 2.82 -4.32 -12.82
N ILE A 97 1.82 -3.83 -12.09
CA ILE A 97 1.96 -3.05 -10.86
C ILE A 97 1.75 -3.99 -9.67
N LEU A 98 2.65 -3.92 -8.70
CA LEU A 98 2.56 -4.53 -7.39
C LEU A 98 2.86 -3.46 -6.33
N GLU A 99 1.87 -3.19 -5.48
CA GLU A 99 1.99 -2.28 -4.36
C GLU A 99 1.68 -3.07 -3.10
N THR A 100 2.54 -2.96 -2.09
CA THR A 100 2.33 -3.64 -0.82
C THR A 100 2.57 -2.70 0.34
N PHE A 101 1.77 -2.85 1.39
CA PHE A 101 2.01 -2.23 2.69
C PHE A 101 1.72 -3.26 3.78
N THR A 102 2.66 -3.44 4.70
CA THR A 102 2.46 -4.22 5.92
C THR A 102 2.77 -3.30 7.10
N PRO A 103 1.78 -3.00 7.96
CA PRO A 103 2.00 -2.28 9.21
C PRO A 103 3.17 -2.90 9.98
N ASP A 104 4.07 -2.06 10.50
CA ASP A 104 5.32 -2.44 11.19
C ASP A 104 6.34 -3.22 10.34
N GLY A 105 6.00 -3.63 9.11
CA GLY A 105 6.86 -4.39 8.20
C GLY A 105 7.50 -3.54 7.11
N GLY A 106 6.75 -2.60 6.53
CA GLY A 106 7.25 -1.77 5.43
C GLY A 106 6.26 -1.61 4.28
N ALA A 107 6.74 -1.01 3.21
CA ALA A 107 6.01 -0.84 1.96
C ALA A 107 6.91 -1.15 0.76
N ALA A 108 6.32 -1.59 -0.34
CA ALA A 108 7.03 -1.73 -1.60
C ALA A 108 6.16 -1.34 -2.79
N ILE A 109 6.79 -0.79 -3.81
CA ILE A 109 6.19 -0.47 -5.11
C ILE A 109 7.06 -1.15 -6.15
N ALA A 110 6.47 -2.03 -6.94
CA ALA A 110 7.06 -2.58 -8.14
C ALA A 110 6.18 -2.27 -9.35
N ILE A 111 6.77 -1.68 -10.39
CA ILE A 111 6.06 -1.32 -11.62
C ILE A 111 6.90 -1.84 -12.78
N ASP A 112 6.38 -2.85 -13.49
CA ASP A 112 6.93 -3.32 -14.75
C ASP A 112 6.74 -2.22 -15.80
N GLY A 113 7.84 -1.61 -16.23
CA GLY A 113 7.79 -0.65 -17.32
C GLY A 113 7.50 -1.37 -18.64
N THR A 114 6.40 -1.02 -19.30
CA THR A 114 6.22 -1.40 -20.70
C THR A 114 7.21 -0.61 -21.55
N GLY A 115 8.09 -1.31 -22.28
CA GLY A 115 9.09 -0.73 -23.17
C GLY A 115 10.31 -0.13 -22.45
N ASN A 116 11.46 -0.79 -22.53
CA ASN A 116 12.81 -0.33 -22.13
C ASN A 116 13.02 0.24 -20.70
N VAL A 117 11.97 0.48 -19.92
CA VAL A 117 12.02 0.91 -18.52
C VAL A 117 12.00 -0.35 -17.66
N LYS A 118 13.16 -0.73 -17.15
CA LYS A 118 13.32 -1.89 -16.27
C LYS A 118 12.53 -1.67 -14.99
N ALA A 119 11.87 -2.72 -14.50
CA ALA A 119 11.03 -2.73 -13.29
C ALA A 119 11.51 -1.74 -12.22
N THR A 120 10.67 -0.77 -11.87
CA THR A 120 10.95 0.08 -10.71
C THR A 120 10.74 -0.75 -9.46
N THR A 121 11.60 -0.63 -8.46
CA THR A 121 11.34 -1.21 -7.14
C THR A 121 11.73 -0.20 -6.08
N GLN A 122 10.74 0.40 -5.43
CA GLN A 122 10.95 1.13 -4.19
C GLN A 122 10.60 0.22 -3.02
N ALA A 123 11.40 0.27 -1.96
CA ALA A 123 11.09 -0.42 -0.73
C ALA A 123 11.38 0.48 0.46
N LEU A 124 10.44 0.47 1.40
CA LEU A 124 10.51 1.11 2.68
C LEU A 124 10.37 0.03 3.75
N PHE A 125 11.12 0.15 4.84
CA PHE A 125 11.18 -0.84 5.90
C PHE A 125 11.22 -0.14 7.26
N ASP A 126 11.07 -0.92 8.34
CA ASP A 126 11.05 -0.43 9.72
C ASP A 126 10.06 0.74 9.91
N CYS A 127 8.86 0.63 9.31
CA CYS A 127 7.84 1.66 9.41
C CYS A 127 7.28 1.75 10.84
N VAL A 128 7.40 2.89 11.48
CA VAL A 128 6.84 3.16 12.82
C VAL A 128 5.68 4.14 12.70
N LYS A 129 4.53 3.78 13.25
CA LYS A 129 3.35 4.66 13.30
C LYS A 129 3.60 5.84 14.25
N ASN A 130 3.33 7.05 13.79
CA ASN A 130 3.42 8.30 14.57
C ASN A 130 2.09 8.67 15.23
#